data_AF-A0A523W812-F1
#
_entry.id   AF-A0A523W812-F1
#
_cell.length_a   1.000
_cell.length_b   1.000
_cell.length_c   1.000
_cell.angle_alpha   90.00
_cell.angle_beta   90.00
_cell.angle_gamma   90.00
#
_symmetry.space_group_name_H-M   'P 1'
#
loop_
_entity.id
_entity.type
_entity.pdbx_description
1 polymer ?
#
loop_
_entity_poly.entity_id
_entity_poly.type
_entity_poly.pdbx_seq_one_letter_code
_entity_poly.pdbx_strand_id
1 'polypeptide(L)'
;MANRHKRKIGEKGLNRKLLTGVVLITTILLAIFVVYYLFFQHHTENWTAVIIDQLVVQEELVNPIFNANCTSILNASGFDVKYYSGSDVNVTFYKDLPSKGGKITILRAHSAVRDNTDWVDLFTSESFSKDRHTHLASDRQISKAQMYSSDEWYFAIGPTFVDRSMTGLFDSNCVIILMGCNSLNETTMAEALVGRGAKVVIGWTSWVEASYTDSFTIQLLQRLLAENPETIKGAISKINHQIELYHPNPYNTTLTYYPTSDEAASYIIPTRNNEISPGFIGELFQILLFTTLAKRKCDVQMASLVEAK
;
A
#
# COMPACT_ATOMS: atom_id res chain seq x y z
N MET A 1 -78.63 -10.03 -43.95
CA MET A 1 -77.27 -10.48 -44.31
C MET A 1 -76.26 -9.58 -43.60
N ALA A 2 -75.57 -10.07 -42.57
CA ALA A 2 -74.47 -9.34 -41.94
C ALA A 2 -73.38 -10.36 -41.56
N ASN A 3 -72.28 -10.34 -42.30
CA ASN A 3 -71.18 -11.30 -42.21
C ASN A 3 -70.21 -10.84 -41.10
N ARG A 4 -70.21 -11.54 -39.96
CA ARG A 4 -69.34 -11.24 -38.82
C ARG A 4 -68.03 -12.01 -38.95
N HIS A 5 -67.01 -11.40 -39.55
CA HIS A 5 -65.68 -11.96 -39.68
C HIS A 5 -64.94 -11.89 -38.32
N LYS A 6 -64.88 -13.01 -37.59
CA LYS A 6 -64.04 -13.14 -36.39
C LYS A 6 -62.58 -13.29 -36.82
N ARG A 7 -61.78 -12.23 -36.68
CA ARG A 7 -60.32 -12.27 -36.76
C ARG A 7 -59.77 -13.03 -35.54
N LYS A 8 -59.26 -14.26 -35.74
CA LYS A 8 -58.45 -14.97 -34.74
C LYS A 8 -57.08 -14.28 -34.67
N ILE A 9 -56.80 -13.62 -33.55
CA ILE A 9 -55.44 -13.16 -33.21
C ILE A 9 -54.68 -14.41 -32.76
N GLY A 10 -53.76 -14.89 -33.58
CA GLY A 10 -52.88 -16.00 -33.23
C GLY A 10 -51.83 -15.53 -32.23
N GLU A 11 -51.92 -16.00 -30.98
CA GLU A 11 -50.81 -15.95 -30.03
C GLU A 11 -49.63 -16.73 -30.62
N LYS A 12 -48.61 -16.01 -31.12
CA LYS A 12 -47.34 -16.61 -31.51
C LYS A 12 -46.63 -17.07 -30.24
N GLY A 13 -46.85 -18.33 -29.87
CA GLY A 13 -46.17 -18.98 -28.75
C GLY A 13 -44.66 -18.80 -28.87
N LEU A 14 -44.04 -18.27 -27.82
CA LEU A 14 -42.60 -18.05 -27.73
C LEU A 14 -41.85 -19.34 -28.10
N ASN A 15 -40.99 -19.27 -29.11
CA ASN A 15 -40.30 -20.44 -29.64
C ASN A 15 -39.45 -21.08 -28.53
N ARG A 16 -39.85 -22.27 -28.06
CA ARG A 16 -39.17 -23.00 -26.98
C ARG A 16 -37.66 -23.11 -27.20
N LYS A 17 -37.19 -23.23 -28.45
CA LYS A 17 -35.75 -23.26 -28.76
C LYS A 17 -35.05 -21.93 -28.48
N LEU A 18 -35.72 -20.81 -28.74
CA LEU A 18 -35.24 -19.47 -28.44
C LEU A 18 -35.18 -19.24 -26.93
N LEU A 19 -36.21 -19.68 -26.20
CA LEU A 19 -36.25 -19.59 -24.73
C LEU A 19 -35.12 -20.42 -24.10
N THR A 20 -34.91 -21.66 -24.59
CA THR A 20 -33.84 -22.53 -24.08
C THR A 20 -32.46 -21.93 -24.36
N GLY A 21 -32.25 -21.34 -25.55
CA GLY A 21 -31.02 -20.65 -25.90
C GLY A 21 -30.73 -19.44 -25.02
N VAL A 22 -31.74 -18.63 -24.73
CA VAL A 22 -31.61 -17.47 -23.82
C VAL A 22 -31.24 -17.93 -22.41
N VAL A 23 -31.93 -18.94 -21.87
CA VAL A 23 -31.65 -19.47 -20.53
C VAL A 23 -30.20 -19.99 -20.45
N LEU A 24 -29.74 -20.71 -21.46
CA LEU A 24 -28.37 -21.25 -21.51
C LEU A 24 -27.31 -20.13 -21.54
N ILE A 25 -27.52 -19.09 -22.36
CA ILE A 25 -26.59 -17.95 -22.44
C ILE A 25 -26.57 -17.19 -21.11
N THR A 26 -27.73 -16.95 -20.50
CA THR A 26 -27.79 -16.27 -19.19
C THR A 26 -27.12 -17.06 -18.08
N THR A 27 -27.22 -18.39 -18.08
CA THR A 27 -26.55 -19.24 -17.09
C THR A 27 -25.04 -19.26 -17.28
N ILE A 28 -24.56 -19.27 -18.53
CA ILE A 28 -23.12 -19.19 -18.83
C ILE A 28 -22.56 -17.83 -18.40
N LEU A 29 -23.23 -16.72 -18.72
CA LEU A 29 -22.79 -15.38 -18.30
C LEU A 29 -22.81 -15.23 -16.78
N LEU A 30 -23.81 -15.77 -16.10
CA LEU A 30 -23.87 -15.78 -14.64
C LEU A 30 -22.73 -16.61 -14.05
N ALA A 31 -22.42 -17.78 -14.62
CA ALA A 31 -21.30 -18.61 -14.18
C ALA A 31 -19.95 -17.90 -14.39
N ILE A 32 -19.75 -17.24 -15.54
CA ILE A 32 -18.55 -16.43 -15.80
C ILE A 32 -18.46 -15.27 -14.81
N PHE A 33 -19.57 -14.58 -14.54
CA PHE A 33 -19.62 -13.50 -13.55
C PHE A 33 -19.31 -14.00 -12.14
N VAL A 34 -19.86 -15.16 -11.74
CA VAL A 34 -19.59 -15.77 -10.43
C VAL A 34 -18.14 -16.23 -10.34
N VAL A 35 -17.58 -16.85 -11.39
CA VAL A 35 -16.17 -17.22 -11.44
C VAL A 35 -15.30 -15.96 -11.39
N TYR A 36 -15.60 -14.92 -12.16
CA TYR A 36 -14.91 -13.64 -12.10
C TYR A 36 -14.99 -13.05 -10.68
N TYR A 37 -16.16 -13.03 -10.06
CA TYR A 37 -16.36 -12.50 -8.72
C TYR A 37 -15.60 -13.33 -7.68
N LEU A 38 -15.64 -14.66 -7.74
CA LEU A 38 -14.94 -15.55 -6.81
C LEU A 38 -13.42 -15.50 -6.97
N PHE A 39 -12.91 -15.35 -8.19
CA PHE A 39 -11.46 -15.31 -8.46
C PHE A 39 -10.86 -13.91 -8.33
N PHE A 40 -11.61 -12.84 -8.63
CA PHE A 40 -11.08 -11.46 -8.60
C PHE A 40 -11.48 -10.66 -7.34
N GLN A 41 -12.48 -11.08 -6.54
CA GLN A 41 -12.79 -10.38 -5.26
C GLN A 41 -11.96 -10.83 -4.06
N HIS A 42 -11.11 -11.85 -4.20
CA HIS A 42 -10.29 -12.32 -3.07
C HIS A 42 -9.00 -11.52 -2.84
N HIS A 43 -8.80 -10.38 -3.51
CA HIS A 43 -7.89 -9.36 -2.99
C HIS A 43 -8.59 -8.64 -1.84
N THR A 44 -8.55 -9.23 -0.65
CA THR A 44 -8.68 -8.41 0.56
C THR A 44 -7.54 -7.39 0.50
N GLU A 45 -7.87 -6.16 0.13
CA GLU A 45 -6.97 -5.01 0.16
C GLU A 45 -6.18 -5.07 1.48
N ASN A 46 -4.86 -5.21 1.38
CA ASN A 46 -4.01 -5.35 2.55
C ASN A 46 -3.78 -3.97 3.18
N TRP A 47 -4.70 -3.55 4.04
CA TRP A 47 -4.64 -2.32 4.82
C TRP A 47 -3.63 -2.38 5.98
N THR A 48 -2.54 -3.15 5.84
CA THR A 48 -1.48 -3.15 6.85
C THR A 48 -0.55 -1.95 6.64
N ALA A 49 -0.17 -1.30 7.73
CA ALA A 49 1.01 -0.44 7.78
C ALA A 49 2.03 -1.05 8.75
N VAL A 50 3.32 -0.96 8.43
CA VAL A 50 4.38 -1.48 9.31
C VAL A 50 5.32 -0.39 9.74
N ILE A 51 5.70 -0.44 11.02
CA ILE A 51 6.75 0.38 11.60
C ILE A 51 7.87 -0.57 12.04
N ILE A 52 9.06 -0.34 11.51
CA ILE A 52 10.24 -1.16 11.73
C ILE A 52 11.26 -0.28 12.42
N ASP A 53 11.50 -0.55 13.69
CA ASP A 53 12.28 0.31 14.57
C ASP A 53 13.56 -0.40 14.98
N GLN A 54 14.56 -0.25 14.13
CA GLN A 54 15.90 -0.77 14.33
C GLN A 54 16.66 0.07 15.36
N LEU A 55 16.35 1.37 15.47
CA LEU A 55 17.08 2.31 16.32
C LEU A 55 16.97 2.01 17.83
N VAL A 56 15.96 1.26 18.28
CA VAL A 56 15.81 0.90 19.72
C VAL A 56 16.95 0.03 20.26
N VAL A 57 17.83 -0.50 19.41
CA VAL A 57 19.05 -1.17 19.85
C VAL A 57 20.03 -0.21 20.54
N GLN A 58 19.85 1.11 20.33
CA GLN A 58 20.55 2.17 21.04
C GLN A 58 19.59 2.81 22.04
N GLU A 59 19.93 2.72 23.34
CA GLU A 59 19.09 3.21 24.43
C GLU A 59 18.76 4.71 24.27
N GLU A 60 19.72 5.50 23.78
CA GLU A 60 19.58 6.93 23.54
C GLU A 60 18.62 7.29 22.38
N LEU A 61 18.28 6.32 21.52
CA LEU A 61 17.40 6.52 20.37
C LEU A 61 16.00 5.91 20.58
N VAL A 62 15.73 5.32 21.75
CA VAL A 62 14.41 4.79 22.10
C VAL A 62 13.40 5.93 22.15
N ASN A 63 12.35 5.83 21.31
CA ASN A 63 11.32 6.87 21.21
C ASN A 63 9.89 6.27 21.12
N PRO A 64 9.29 5.88 22.26
CA PRO A 64 7.94 5.31 22.28
C PRO A 64 6.87 6.31 21.81
N ILE A 65 7.12 7.62 21.96
CA ILE A 65 6.19 8.68 21.52
C ILE A 65 6.08 8.70 20.00
N PHE A 66 7.20 8.52 19.28
CA PHE A 66 7.19 8.39 17.82
C PHE A 66 6.28 7.24 17.39
N ASN A 67 6.48 6.04 17.94
CA ASN A 67 5.66 4.87 17.61
C ASN A 67 4.18 5.11 17.91
N ALA A 68 3.85 5.69 19.08
CA ALA A 68 2.48 6.00 19.45
C ALA A 68 1.82 6.99 18.47
N ASN A 69 2.53 8.05 18.06
CA ASN A 69 2.01 9.05 17.14
C ASN A 69 1.80 8.48 15.73
N CYS A 70 2.78 7.76 15.18
CA CYS A 70 2.65 7.10 13.89
C CYS A 70 1.50 6.08 13.90
N THR A 71 1.42 5.26 14.94
CA THR A 71 0.35 4.27 15.11
C THR A 71 -1.02 4.95 15.17
N SER A 72 -1.14 6.05 15.91
CA SER A 72 -2.39 6.82 16.02
C SER A 72 -2.85 7.36 14.66
N ILE A 73 -1.94 7.99 13.90
CA ILE A 73 -2.24 8.54 12.57
C ILE A 73 -2.65 7.42 11.60
N LEU A 74 -1.88 6.32 11.55
CA LEU A 74 -2.15 5.21 10.65
C LEU A 74 -3.48 4.51 10.97
N ASN A 75 -3.75 4.23 12.25
CA ASN A 75 -5.03 3.65 12.68
C ASN A 75 -6.21 4.58 12.35
N ALA A 76 -6.05 5.89 12.56
CA ALA A 76 -7.08 6.87 12.24
C ALA A 76 -7.42 6.88 10.73
N SER A 77 -6.44 6.55 9.88
CA SER A 77 -6.62 6.40 8.43
C SER A 77 -7.05 5.00 7.99
N GLY A 78 -7.34 4.11 8.94
CA GLY A 78 -7.92 2.79 8.71
C GLY A 78 -6.91 1.68 8.40
N PHE A 79 -5.63 1.88 8.72
CA PHE A 79 -4.60 0.84 8.61
C PHE A 79 -4.51 -0.01 9.89
N ASP A 80 -4.27 -1.31 9.72
CA ASP A 80 -3.85 -2.21 10.79
C ASP A 80 -2.33 -2.08 10.98
N VAL A 81 -1.90 -1.46 12.08
CA VAL A 81 -0.48 -1.17 12.32
C VAL A 81 0.24 -2.35 12.98
N LYS A 82 1.36 -2.79 12.40
CA LYS A 82 2.29 -3.74 13.02
C LYS A 82 3.62 -3.06 13.35
N TYR A 83 4.10 -3.26 14.56
CA TYR A 83 5.37 -2.72 15.03
C TYR A 83 6.37 -3.86 15.25
N TYR A 84 7.55 -3.74 14.66
CA TYR A 84 8.67 -4.66 14.82
C TYR A 84 9.89 -3.87 15.29
N SER A 85 10.59 -4.35 16.31
CA SER A 85 11.71 -3.61 16.88
C SER A 85 12.79 -4.50 17.49
N GLY A 86 13.95 -3.90 17.76
CA GLY A 86 15.04 -4.58 18.45
C GLY A 86 15.47 -5.86 17.75
N SER A 87 15.70 -6.94 18.50
CA SER A 87 16.22 -8.21 17.97
C SER A 87 15.38 -8.85 16.86
N ASP A 88 14.11 -8.48 16.73
CA ASP A 88 13.23 -8.98 15.67
C ASP A 88 13.64 -8.44 14.28
N VAL A 89 14.28 -7.26 14.22
CA VAL A 89 14.70 -6.59 12.97
C VAL A 89 16.07 -7.11 12.50
N ASN A 90 16.18 -8.42 12.30
CA ASN A 90 17.41 -9.11 11.89
C ASN A 90 17.49 -9.38 10.38
N VAL A 91 18.57 -10.02 9.90
CA VAL A 91 18.75 -10.30 8.46
C VAL A 91 17.63 -11.18 7.92
N THR A 92 17.11 -12.13 8.70
CA THR A 92 16.01 -13.01 8.28
C THR A 92 14.70 -12.23 8.17
N PHE A 93 14.43 -11.31 9.10
CA PHE A 93 13.27 -10.42 9.01
C PHE A 93 13.26 -9.63 7.70
N TYR A 94 14.41 -9.08 7.30
CA TYR A 94 14.51 -8.35 6.05
C TYR A 94 14.31 -9.23 4.82
N LYS A 95 14.67 -10.53 4.83
CA LYS A 95 14.35 -11.45 3.72
C LYS A 95 12.84 -11.55 3.48
N ASP A 96 12.06 -11.49 4.56
CA ASP A 96 10.61 -11.63 4.50
C ASP A 96 9.87 -10.29 4.45
N LEU A 97 10.59 -9.16 4.46
CA LEU A 97 10.03 -7.82 4.56
C LEU A 97 8.86 -7.54 3.59
N PRO A 98 8.92 -7.93 2.30
CA PRO A 98 7.81 -7.70 1.37
C PRO A 98 6.48 -8.31 1.84
N SER A 99 6.53 -9.45 2.56
CA SER A 99 5.34 -10.12 3.11
C SER A 99 4.85 -9.53 4.43
N LYS A 100 5.67 -8.73 5.12
CA LYS A 100 5.29 -8.11 6.40
C LYS A 100 4.47 -6.85 6.19
N GLY A 101 4.81 -6.10 5.13
CA GLY A 101 4.23 -4.81 4.77
C GLY A 101 2.84 -4.88 4.15
N GLY A 102 2.23 -3.70 4.01
CA GLY A 102 1.05 -3.47 3.18
C GLY A 102 1.24 -2.18 2.40
N LYS A 103 0.33 -1.22 2.56
CA LYS A 103 0.38 0.06 1.83
C LYS A 103 1.49 1.01 2.31
N ILE A 104 1.94 0.87 3.55
CA ILE A 104 2.95 1.77 4.14
C ILE A 104 3.97 0.96 4.94
N THR A 105 5.25 1.25 4.71
CA THR A 105 6.38 0.70 5.47
C THR A 105 7.26 1.85 5.97
N ILE A 106 7.35 2.01 7.28
CA ILE A 106 8.20 3.01 7.93
C ILE A 106 9.43 2.30 8.48
N LEU A 107 10.60 2.61 7.92
CA LEU A 107 11.89 2.07 8.33
C LEU A 107 12.62 3.12 9.17
N ARG A 108 12.41 3.07 10.49
CA ARG A 108 13.17 3.80 11.49
C ARG A 108 14.45 3.04 11.77
N ALA A 109 15.41 3.19 10.86
CA ALA A 109 16.68 2.47 10.88
C ALA A 109 17.83 3.36 10.44
N HIS A 110 19.04 3.03 10.91
CA HIS A 110 20.25 3.60 10.34
C HIS A 110 20.42 3.19 8.88
N SER A 111 21.01 4.10 8.12
CA SER A 111 21.48 3.83 6.76
C SER A 111 22.77 4.57 6.50
N ALA A 112 23.61 4.00 5.65
CA ALA A 112 24.87 4.61 5.24
C ALA A 112 25.23 4.21 3.82
N VAL A 113 25.99 5.07 3.14
CA VAL A 113 26.63 4.70 1.88
C VAL A 113 27.80 3.78 2.20
N ARG A 114 27.80 2.60 1.58
CA ARG A 114 28.86 1.61 1.73
C ARG A 114 30.15 2.12 1.11
N ASP A 115 31.25 1.99 1.85
CA ASP A 115 32.58 2.45 1.45
C ASP A 115 32.95 2.11 0.00
N ASN A 116 33.41 3.12 -0.74
CA ASN A 116 33.85 3.02 -2.14
C ASN A 116 32.77 2.49 -3.11
N THR A 117 31.50 2.71 -2.79
CA THR A 117 30.35 2.41 -3.65
C THR A 117 29.30 3.51 -3.54
N ASP A 118 28.30 3.46 -4.41
CA ASP A 118 27.05 4.23 -4.35
C ASP A 118 25.91 3.45 -3.68
N TRP A 119 26.22 2.35 -2.99
CA TRP A 119 25.22 1.48 -2.38
C TRP A 119 24.81 2.03 -1.02
N VAL A 120 23.53 2.31 -0.87
CA VAL A 120 22.95 2.61 0.44
C VAL A 120 22.60 1.31 1.13
N ASP A 121 23.19 1.08 2.30
CA ASP A 121 22.90 -0.08 3.13
C ASP A 121 21.96 0.30 4.28
N LEU A 122 20.98 -0.56 4.57
CA LEU A 122 20.09 -0.43 5.72
C LEU A 122 20.58 -1.32 6.85
N PHE A 123 20.73 -0.76 8.05
CA PHE A 123 21.25 -1.49 9.19
C PHE A 123 20.18 -2.45 9.71
N THR A 124 20.61 -3.58 10.23
CA THR A 124 19.78 -4.50 11.01
C THR A 124 20.04 -4.33 12.49
N SER A 125 19.22 -4.94 13.33
CA SER A 125 19.46 -5.11 14.77
C SER A 125 20.26 -6.38 15.10
N GLU A 126 20.74 -7.11 14.09
CA GLU A 126 21.52 -8.33 14.29
C GLU A 126 23.00 -8.01 14.41
N SER A 127 23.61 -8.32 15.56
CA SER A 127 25.05 -8.16 15.77
C SER A 127 25.84 -8.95 14.73
N PHE A 128 26.86 -8.32 14.18
CA PHE A 128 27.73 -8.90 13.18
C PHE A 128 28.51 -10.10 13.75
N SER A 129 28.61 -11.16 12.95
CA SER A 129 29.52 -12.27 13.20
C SER A 129 30.09 -12.77 11.88
N LYS A 130 31.42 -12.94 11.83
CA LYS A 130 32.14 -13.40 10.63
C LYS A 130 31.70 -14.80 10.15
N ASP A 131 31.13 -15.60 11.05
CA ASP A 131 30.75 -16.99 10.79
C ASP A 131 29.26 -17.13 10.40
N ARG A 132 28.49 -16.03 10.41
CA ARG A 132 27.09 -15.99 10.00
C ARG A 132 26.90 -15.33 8.63
N HIS A 133 25.87 -15.77 7.92
CA HIS A 133 25.48 -15.22 6.61
C HIS A 133 26.63 -15.16 5.58
N THR A 134 27.59 -16.08 5.67
CA THR A 134 28.82 -16.06 4.86
C THR A 134 28.55 -16.04 3.35
N HIS A 135 27.51 -16.74 2.88
CA HIS A 135 27.07 -16.71 1.48
C HIS A 135 26.55 -15.33 1.05
N LEU A 136 25.81 -14.63 1.92
CA LEU A 136 25.33 -13.27 1.61
C LEU A 136 26.49 -12.28 1.58
N ALA A 137 27.47 -12.45 2.48
CA ALA A 137 28.66 -11.62 2.53
C ALA A 137 29.56 -11.84 1.30
N SER A 138 29.79 -13.09 0.87
CA SER A 138 30.57 -13.40 -0.33
C SER A 138 29.95 -12.81 -1.60
N ASP A 139 28.62 -12.77 -1.65
CA ASP A 139 27.87 -12.20 -2.77
C ASP A 139 27.67 -10.68 -2.66
N ARG A 140 28.31 -10.04 -1.67
CA ARG A 140 28.20 -8.60 -1.37
C ARG A 140 26.78 -8.12 -1.09
N GLN A 141 25.87 -9.02 -0.70
CA GLN A 141 24.48 -8.68 -0.39
C GLN A 141 24.35 -7.98 0.96
N ILE A 142 25.21 -8.35 1.92
CA ILE A 142 25.27 -7.72 3.24
C ILE A 142 26.66 -7.16 3.51
N SER A 143 26.75 -6.21 4.43
CA SER A 143 27.98 -5.60 4.92
C SER A 143 28.03 -5.62 6.45
N LYS A 144 29.20 -5.26 6.98
CA LYS A 144 29.37 -4.91 8.40
C LYS A 144 29.16 -3.40 8.53
N ALA A 145 28.41 -2.98 9.54
CA ALA A 145 28.12 -1.58 9.77
C ALA A 145 28.26 -1.24 11.25
N GLN A 146 28.74 -0.03 11.55
CA GLN A 146 28.94 0.47 12.90
C GLN A 146 28.19 1.79 13.07
N MET A 147 27.50 1.92 14.19
CA MET A 147 26.83 3.17 14.55
C MET A 147 27.86 4.12 15.18
N TYR A 148 27.72 5.44 14.93
CA TYR A 148 28.70 6.43 15.37
C TYR A 148 29.01 6.42 16.88
N SER A 149 28.03 6.06 17.72
CA SER A 149 28.15 6.00 19.19
C SER A 149 28.30 4.58 19.75
N SER A 150 28.52 3.56 18.91
CA SER A 150 28.58 2.15 19.36
C SER A 150 29.87 1.46 18.94
N ASP A 151 30.46 0.71 19.88
CA ASP A 151 31.56 -0.21 19.60
C ASP A 151 31.07 -1.54 18.97
N GLU A 152 29.75 -1.72 18.90
CA GLU A 152 29.15 -2.91 18.33
C GLU A 152 29.00 -2.79 16.80
N TRP A 153 29.27 -3.91 16.15
CA TRP A 153 29.06 -4.07 14.72
C TRP A 153 27.75 -4.80 14.48
N TYR A 154 27.01 -4.38 13.47
CA TYR A 154 25.76 -4.96 13.03
C TYR A 154 25.87 -5.41 11.57
N PHE A 155 25.02 -6.34 11.16
CA PHE A 155 24.81 -6.57 9.73
C PHE A 155 24.01 -5.42 9.14
N ALA A 156 24.33 -5.06 7.90
CA ALA A 156 23.51 -4.18 7.07
C ALA A 156 23.21 -4.85 5.73
N ILE A 157 22.01 -4.62 5.20
CA ILE A 157 21.55 -5.16 3.92
C ILE A 157 21.75 -4.12 2.82
N GLY A 158 22.30 -4.54 1.68
CA GLY A 158 22.48 -3.66 0.52
C GLY A 158 21.44 -3.92 -0.58
N PRO A 159 21.51 -3.14 -1.68
CA PRO A 159 20.57 -3.27 -2.80
C PRO A 159 20.50 -4.69 -3.38
N THR A 160 21.66 -5.37 -3.51
CA THR A 160 21.70 -6.75 -4.03
C THR A 160 20.97 -7.75 -3.13
N PHE A 161 20.88 -7.49 -1.81
CA PHE A 161 20.07 -8.31 -0.91
C PHE A 161 18.58 -8.17 -1.24
N VAL A 162 18.12 -6.95 -1.51
CA VAL A 162 16.74 -6.69 -1.94
C VAL A 162 16.46 -7.40 -3.25
N ASP A 163 17.41 -7.43 -4.19
CA ASP A 163 17.25 -8.05 -5.51
C ASP A 163 17.31 -9.58 -5.51
N ARG A 164 18.04 -10.20 -4.59
CA ARG A 164 18.34 -11.64 -4.66
C ARG A 164 17.87 -12.45 -3.47
N SER A 165 17.73 -11.83 -2.31
CA SER A 165 17.43 -12.53 -1.04
C SER A 165 16.07 -12.21 -0.46
N MET A 166 15.47 -11.07 -0.80
CA MET A 166 14.08 -10.80 -0.40
C MET A 166 13.11 -11.73 -1.13
N THR A 167 12.20 -12.32 -0.38
CA THR A 167 11.17 -13.24 -0.88
C THR A 167 9.87 -12.49 -1.12
N GLY A 168 9.29 -12.68 -2.30
CA GLY A 168 8.03 -12.05 -2.70
C GLY A 168 8.20 -10.66 -3.30
N LEU A 169 7.10 -9.90 -3.32
CA LEU A 169 7.00 -8.53 -3.81
C LEU A 169 6.27 -7.68 -2.78
N PHE A 170 6.62 -6.40 -2.70
CA PHE A 170 5.81 -5.43 -1.97
C PHE A 170 4.44 -5.28 -2.67
N ASP A 171 3.44 -4.82 -1.92
CA ASP A 171 2.18 -4.36 -2.52
C ASP A 171 2.49 -3.26 -3.56
N SER A 172 1.84 -3.29 -4.72
CA SER A 172 2.09 -2.34 -5.80
C SER A 172 1.76 -0.88 -5.45
N ASN A 173 1.09 -0.65 -4.32
CA ASN A 173 0.77 0.65 -3.73
C ASN A 173 1.63 0.97 -2.49
N CYS A 174 2.61 0.12 -2.16
CA CYS A 174 3.43 0.29 -0.98
C CYS A 174 4.30 1.55 -1.09
N VAL A 175 4.14 2.46 -0.13
CA VAL A 175 5.06 3.58 0.10
C VAL A 175 6.02 3.21 1.23
N ILE A 176 7.31 3.29 0.96
CA ILE A 176 8.37 3.03 1.93
C ILE A 176 8.99 4.36 2.36
N ILE A 177 9.06 4.60 3.67
CA ILE A 177 9.72 5.78 4.25
C ILE A 177 11.01 5.32 4.91
N LEU A 178 12.16 5.66 4.31
CA LEU A 178 13.50 5.38 4.80
C LEU A 178 14.02 6.55 5.63
N MET A 179 13.98 6.40 6.96
CA MET A 179 14.23 7.52 7.88
C MET A 179 15.72 7.78 8.17
N GLY A 180 16.62 6.91 7.72
CA GLY A 180 18.05 6.99 7.99
C GLY A 180 18.81 8.00 7.13
N CYS A 181 20.07 8.26 7.52
CA CYS A 181 20.99 9.15 6.81
C CYS A 181 21.25 8.69 5.37
N ASN A 182 21.31 9.64 4.43
CA ASN A 182 21.66 9.39 3.03
C ASN A 182 20.75 8.36 2.34
N SER A 183 19.55 8.10 2.89
CA SER A 183 18.65 7.04 2.38
C SER A 183 18.19 7.26 0.94
N LEU A 184 18.28 8.51 0.45
CA LEU A 184 18.09 8.90 -0.95
C LEU A 184 19.14 9.91 -1.43
N ASN A 185 20.36 9.90 -0.87
CA ASN A 185 21.48 10.59 -1.50
C ASN A 185 21.87 9.89 -2.81
N GLU A 186 21.90 8.55 -2.76
CA GLU A 186 22.04 7.67 -3.91
C GLU A 186 20.75 6.86 -4.06
N THR A 187 20.38 6.49 -5.29
CA THR A 187 19.08 5.83 -5.57
C THR A 187 19.14 4.32 -5.53
N THR A 188 20.31 3.71 -5.40
CA THR A 188 20.52 2.25 -5.56
C THR A 188 19.62 1.38 -4.69
N MET A 189 19.45 1.72 -3.40
CA MET A 189 18.54 0.99 -2.50
C MET A 189 17.07 1.23 -2.87
N ALA A 190 16.70 2.46 -3.23
CA ALA A 190 15.33 2.78 -3.63
C ALA A 190 14.95 2.11 -4.96
N GLU A 191 15.87 2.04 -5.92
CA GLU A 191 15.76 1.29 -7.17
C GLU A 191 15.48 -0.19 -6.90
N ALA A 192 16.25 -0.81 -6.02
CA ALA A 192 16.04 -2.21 -5.66
C ALA A 192 14.68 -2.44 -4.98
N LEU A 193 14.27 -1.55 -4.07
CA LEU A 193 12.97 -1.62 -3.39
C LEU A 193 11.78 -1.42 -4.36
N VAL A 194 11.88 -0.47 -5.29
CA VAL A 194 10.87 -0.27 -6.35
C VAL A 194 10.87 -1.44 -7.32
N GLY A 195 12.04 -1.96 -7.70
CA GLY A 195 12.18 -3.20 -8.47
C GLY A 195 11.58 -4.42 -7.76
N ARG A 196 11.52 -4.38 -6.43
CA ARG A 196 10.83 -5.35 -5.56
C ARG A 196 9.34 -5.05 -5.36
N GLY A 197 8.76 -4.11 -6.10
CA GLY A 197 7.32 -3.86 -6.16
C GLY A 197 6.83 -2.65 -5.37
N ALA A 198 7.70 -1.93 -4.64
CA ALA A 198 7.28 -0.72 -3.95
C ALA A 198 6.87 0.38 -4.95
N LYS A 199 5.84 1.16 -4.62
CA LYS A 199 5.34 2.25 -5.45
C LYS A 199 6.26 3.47 -5.41
N VAL A 200 6.59 3.89 -4.19
CA VAL A 200 7.39 5.08 -3.90
C VAL A 200 8.27 4.80 -2.69
N VAL A 201 9.52 5.24 -2.76
CA VAL A 201 10.44 5.31 -1.63
C VAL A 201 10.68 6.78 -1.30
N ILE A 202 10.51 7.16 -0.03
CA ILE A 202 10.75 8.50 0.50
C ILE A 202 11.94 8.43 1.44
N GLY A 203 12.82 9.42 1.43
CA GLY A 203 14.05 9.41 2.22
C GLY A 203 14.80 10.74 2.21
N TRP A 204 15.96 10.75 2.87
CA TRP A 204 16.78 11.92 3.12
C TRP A 204 18.02 11.96 2.22
N THR A 205 18.39 13.16 1.77
CA THR A 205 19.52 13.39 0.88
C THR A 205 20.87 13.50 1.59
N SER A 206 20.89 13.63 2.92
CA SER A 206 22.11 13.75 3.71
C SER A 206 21.90 13.21 5.14
N TRP A 207 22.80 13.54 6.05
CA TRP A 207 22.71 13.26 7.47
C TRP A 207 21.44 13.84 8.09
N VAL A 208 20.85 13.09 9.02
CA VAL A 208 19.66 13.50 9.75
C VAL A 208 19.71 12.94 11.16
N GLU A 209 19.34 13.76 12.15
CA GLU A 209 19.23 13.32 13.53
C GLU A 209 17.95 12.50 13.75
N ALA A 210 18.00 11.50 14.63
CA ALA A 210 16.86 10.62 14.89
C ALA A 210 15.60 11.38 15.31
N SER A 211 15.71 12.33 16.23
CA SER A 211 14.58 13.17 16.68
C SER A 211 14.03 14.06 15.56
N TYR A 212 14.89 14.51 14.64
CA TYR A 212 14.52 15.34 13.50
C TYR A 212 13.72 14.53 12.47
N THR A 213 14.24 13.37 12.05
CA THR A 213 13.54 12.47 11.12
C THR A 213 12.23 11.95 11.71
N ASP A 214 12.18 11.66 13.02
CA ASP A 214 10.95 11.25 13.73
C ASP A 214 9.87 12.34 13.63
N SER A 215 10.21 13.59 13.94
CA SER A 215 9.28 14.73 13.92
C SER A 215 8.73 15.01 12.52
N PHE A 216 9.60 15.02 11.50
CA PHE A 216 9.17 15.29 10.13
C PHE A 216 8.44 14.11 9.50
N THR A 217 8.72 12.87 9.91
CA THR A 217 7.94 11.70 9.48
C THR A 217 6.51 11.75 10.02
N ILE A 218 6.30 12.15 11.28
CA ILE A 218 4.95 12.37 11.83
C ILE A 218 4.19 13.42 11.02
N GLN A 219 4.82 14.56 10.73
CA GLN A 219 4.20 15.63 9.94
C GLN A 219 3.93 15.20 8.49
N LEU A 220 4.83 14.42 7.89
CA LEU A 220 4.65 13.84 6.57
C LEU A 220 3.42 12.93 6.54
N LEU A 221 3.28 12.01 7.50
CA LEU A 221 2.10 11.14 7.60
C LEU A 221 0.81 11.94 7.76
N GLN A 222 0.81 12.99 8.59
CA GLN A 222 -0.36 13.87 8.76
C GLN A 222 -0.81 14.51 7.44
N ARG A 223 0.12 14.84 6.53
CA ARG A 223 -0.18 15.41 5.21
C ARG A 223 -0.65 14.36 4.22
N LEU A 224 0.06 13.23 4.17
CA LEU A 224 -0.23 12.14 3.23
C LEU A 224 -1.54 11.41 3.54
N LEU A 225 -1.95 11.40 4.81
CA LEU A 225 -3.09 10.61 5.29
C LEU A 225 -4.22 11.45 5.90
N ALA A 226 -4.21 12.77 5.69
CA ALA A 226 -5.31 13.66 6.05
C ALA A 226 -6.62 13.24 5.35
N GLU A 227 -7.75 13.78 5.84
CA GLU A 227 -9.06 13.63 5.18
C GLU A 227 -9.02 14.12 3.72
N ASN A 228 -8.31 15.22 3.46
CA ASN A 228 -7.94 15.66 2.12
C ASN A 228 -6.43 15.45 1.91
N PRO A 229 -6.01 14.24 1.48
CA PRO A 229 -4.60 13.87 1.44
C PRO A 229 -3.84 14.63 0.35
N GLU A 230 -2.60 14.98 0.66
CA GLU A 230 -1.69 15.59 -0.31
C GLU A 230 -1.01 14.53 -1.19
N THR A 231 -0.60 14.92 -2.41
CA THR A 231 0.26 14.05 -3.23
C THR A 231 1.66 13.91 -2.59
N ILE A 232 2.41 12.87 -2.96
CA ILE A 232 3.80 12.68 -2.50
C ILE A 232 4.62 13.96 -2.70
N LYS A 233 4.61 14.53 -3.90
CA LYS A 233 5.36 15.76 -4.20
C LYS A 233 4.86 16.94 -3.38
N GLY A 234 3.54 17.11 -3.24
CA GLY A 234 2.94 18.21 -2.49
C GLY A 234 3.35 18.20 -1.02
N ALA A 235 3.23 17.03 -0.36
CA ALA A 235 3.59 16.85 1.03
C ALA A 235 5.09 17.14 1.26
N ILE A 236 5.96 16.56 0.43
CA ILE A 236 7.41 16.74 0.52
C ILE A 236 7.81 18.20 0.28
N SER A 237 7.23 18.89 -0.71
CA SER A 237 7.51 20.30 -0.96
C SER A 237 7.16 21.19 0.24
N LYS A 238 6.03 20.94 0.91
CA LYS A 238 5.65 21.71 2.11
C LYS A 238 6.55 21.41 3.31
N ILE A 239 6.95 20.15 3.50
CA ILE A 239 7.90 19.78 4.55
C ILE A 239 9.24 20.48 4.33
N ASN A 240 9.81 20.42 3.12
CA ASN A 240 11.08 21.07 2.81
C ASN A 240 11.00 22.60 2.94
N HIS A 241 9.89 23.21 2.54
CA HIS A 241 9.68 24.65 2.74
C HIS A 241 9.66 25.03 4.23
N GLN A 242 9.02 24.21 5.07
CA GLN A 242 9.03 24.41 6.52
C GLN A 242 10.43 24.23 7.13
N ILE A 243 11.18 23.23 6.66
CA ILE A 243 12.58 23.01 7.06
C ILE A 243 13.43 24.25 6.78
N GLU A 244 13.34 24.78 5.55
CA GLU A 244 14.09 25.95 5.11
C GLU A 244 13.80 27.19 5.98
N LEU A 245 12.52 27.42 6.33
CA LEU A 245 12.10 28.62 7.05
C LEU A 245 12.32 28.57 8.57
N TYR A 246 12.05 27.43 9.20
CA TYR A 246 11.88 27.36 10.65
C TYR A 246 12.79 26.35 11.34
N HIS A 247 13.33 25.38 10.60
CA HIS A 247 14.12 24.29 11.16
C HIS A 247 15.34 23.95 10.28
N PRO A 248 16.17 24.95 9.90
CA PRO A 248 17.29 24.70 9.01
C PRO A 248 18.21 23.64 9.63
N ASN A 249 18.40 22.54 8.92
CA ASN A 249 19.23 21.43 9.38
C ASN A 249 20.72 21.77 9.10
N PRO A 250 21.63 21.59 10.08
CA PRO A 250 23.07 21.86 9.89
C PRO A 250 23.73 21.05 8.77
N TYR A 251 23.12 19.94 8.35
CA TYR A 251 23.62 19.03 7.32
C TYR A 251 23.07 19.31 5.91
N ASN A 252 22.29 20.39 5.74
CA ASN A 252 21.64 20.78 4.48
C ASN A 252 20.86 19.61 3.82
N THR A 253 20.23 18.78 4.66
CA THR A 253 19.46 17.62 4.23
C THR A 253 18.04 18.02 3.82
N THR A 254 17.50 17.34 2.82
CA THR A 254 16.13 17.53 2.33
C THR A 254 15.44 16.18 2.19
N LEU A 255 14.12 16.19 2.33
CA LEU A 255 13.31 15.02 2.07
C LEU A 255 13.04 14.93 0.56
N THR A 256 13.15 13.74 -0.03
CA THR A 256 12.90 13.48 -1.45
C THR A 256 12.23 12.13 -1.65
N TYR A 257 11.95 11.77 -2.90
CA TYR A 257 11.30 10.51 -3.26
C TYR A 257 11.84 9.92 -4.56
N TYR A 258 11.67 8.61 -4.70
CA TYR A 258 11.99 7.81 -5.88
C TYR A 258 10.82 6.87 -6.21
N PRO A 259 10.45 6.67 -7.49
CA PRO A 259 11.01 7.33 -8.67
C PRO A 259 10.53 8.79 -8.80
N THR A 260 11.25 9.61 -9.57
CA THR A 260 10.91 11.03 -9.81
C THR A 260 9.89 11.25 -10.94
N SER A 261 9.24 10.17 -11.38
CA SER A 261 8.18 10.20 -12.41
C SER A 261 6.95 11.00 -11.97
N ASP A 262 6.18 11.51 -12.94
CA ASP A 262 4.92 12.22 -12.68
C ASP A 262 3.89 11.33 -11.95
N GLU A 263 3.90 10.02 -12.21
CA GLU A 263 3.04 9.06 -11.54
C GLU A 263 3.34 8.99 -10.03
N ALA A 264 4.61 8.84 -9.65
CA ALA A 264 5.01 8.85 -8.25
C ALA A 264 4.80 10.23 -7.60
N ALA A 265 5.07 11.31 -8.34
CA ALA A 265 4.89 12.68 -7.85
C ALA A 265 3.43 13.02 -7.51
N SER A 266 2.50 12.55 -8.35
CA SER A 266 1.05 12.78 -8.21
C SER A 266 0.34 11.70 -7.39
N TYR A 267 1.07 10.68 -6.93
CA TYR A 267 0.49 9.59 -6.15
C TYR A 267 -0.11 10.10 -4.83
N ILE A 268 -1.33 9.63 -4.53
CA ILE A 268 -2.03 9.84 -3.27
C ILE A 268 -2.17 8.46 -2.63
N ILE A 269 -1.74 8.33 -1.37
CA ILE A 269 -1.83 7.06 -0.65
C ILE A 269 -3.31 6.75 -0.39
N PRO A 270 -3.84 5.61 -0.84
CA PRO A 270 -5.21 5.23 -0.55
C PRO A 270 -5.38 5.02 0.95
N THR A 271 -6.55 5.38 1.48
CA THR A 271 -6.94 5.13 2.88
C THR A 271 -8.28 4.42 2.91
N ARG A 272 -8.46 3.52 3.88
CA ARG A 272 -9.69 2.72 3.98
C ARG A 272 -10.93 3.60 4.13
N ASN A 273 -10.78 4.73 4.82
CA ASN A 273 -11.87 5.69 5.04
C ASN A 273 -12.32 6.39 3.75
N ASN A 274 -11.41 6.61 2.80
CA ASN A 274 -11.72 7.30 1.54
C ASN A 274 -12.29 6.35 0.48
N GLU A 275 -11.97 5.05 0.54
CA GLU A 275 -12.55 4.04 -0.36
C GLU A 275 -14.01 3.67 -0.03
N ILE A 276 -14.49 3.98 1.18
CA ILE A 276 -15.85 3.64 1.64
C ILE A 276 -16.90 4.73 1.27
N SER A 277 -16.53 5.79 0.52
CA SER A 277 -17.50 6.85 0.13
C SER A 277 -18.63 6.34 -0.79
N PRO A 278 -19.81 6.99 -0.82
CA PRO A 278 -21.16 6.40 -0.87
C PRO A 278 -21.62 5.77 -2.19
N GLY A 279 -20.73 5.54 -3.16
CA GLY A 279 -21.09 4.94 -4.45
C GLY A 279 -21.66 3.53 -4.31
N PHE A 280 -21.10 2.73 -3.40
CA PHE A 280 -21.52 1.33 -3.21
C PHE A 280 -22.91 1.21 -2.58
N ILE A 281 -23.26 2.10 -1.63
CA ILE A 281 -24.60 2.13 -1.03
C ILE A 281 -25.62 2.71 -2.03
N GLY A 282 -25.24 3.71 -2.82
CA GLY A 282 -26.08 4.32 -3.85
C GLY A 282 -26.46 3.35 -4.96
N GLU A 283 -25.52 2.53 -5.45
CA GLU A 283 -25.79 1.51 -6.47
C GLU A 283 -26.65 0.36 -5.93
N LEU A 284 -26.40 -0.11 -4.71
CA LEU A 284 -27.26 -1.09 -4.03
C LEU A 284 -28.69 -0.57 -3.84
N PHE A 285 -28.85 0.71 -3.48
CA PHE A 285 -30.17 1.33 -3.36
C PHE A 285 -30.88 1.44 -4.71
N GLN A 286 -30.17 1.81 -5.78
CA GLN A 286 -30.74 1.86 -7.14
C GLN A 286 -31.19 0.46 -7.60
N ILE A 287 -30.37 -0.57 -7.40
CA ILE A 287 -30.71 -1.96 -7.75
C ILE A 287 -31.92 -2.45 -6.95
N LEU A 288 -32.01 -2.13 -5.66
CA LEU A 288 -33.19 -2.44 -4.83
C LEU A 288 -34.44 -1.68 -5.27
N LEU A 289 -34.30 -0.42 -5.71
CA LEU A 289 -35.41 0.38 -6.26
C LEU A 289 -35.94 -0.20 -7.58
N PHE A 290 -35.04 -0.60 -8.48
CA PHE A 290 -35.41 -1.18 -9.77
C PHE A 290 -36.10 -2.53 -9.62
N THR A 291 -35.64 -3.38 -8.70
CA THR A 291 -36.27 -4.70 -8.45
C THR A 291 -37.65 -4.56 -7.78
N THR A 292 -37.83 -3.62 -6.86
CA THR A 292 -39.16 -3.33 -6.28
C THR A 292 -40.12 -2.70 -7.29
N LEU A 293 -39.67 -1.80 -8.16
CA LEU A 293 -40.49 -1.23 -9.23
C LEU A 293 -40.88 -2.27 -10.30
N ALA A 294 -39.97 -3.16 -10.67
CA ALA A 294 -40.25 -4.26 -11.60
C ALA A 294 -41.29 -5.24 -11.03
N LYS A 295 -41.17 -5.60 -9.75
CA LYS A 295 -42.14 -6.45 -9.04
C LYS A 295 -43.53 -5.79 -9.00
N ARG A 296 -43.59 -4.50 -8.65
CA ARG A 296 -44.85 -3.74 -8.59
C ARG A 296 -45.53 -3.62 -9.95
N LYS A 297 -44.77 -3.50 -11.03
CA LYS A 297 -45.31 -3.44 -12.41
C LYS A 297 -45.86 -4.79 -12.88
N CYS A 298 -45.26 -5.89 -12.43
CA CYS A 298 -45.72 -7.25 -12.71
C CYS A 298 -47.01 -7.59 -11.93
N ASP A 299 -47.07 -7.21 -10.65
CA ASP A 299 -48.25 -7.43 -9.80
C ASP A 299 -49.48 -6.66 -10.31
N VAL A 300 -49.29 -5.43 -10.82
CA VAL A 300 -50.37 -4.62 -11.41
C VAL A 300 -50.87 -5.18 -12.75
N GLN A 301 -49.99 -5.76 -13.57
CA GLN A 301 -50.40 -6.44 -14.81
C GLN A 301 -51.14 -7.76 -14.55
N MET A 302 -50.81 -8.46 -13.47
CA MET A 302 -51.52 -9.68 -13.08
C MET A 302 -52.90 -9.39 -12.47
N ALA A 303 -53.02 -8.31 -11.69
CA ALA A 303 -54.31 -7.89 -11.13
C ALA A 303 -55.33 -7.47 -12.22
N SER A 304 -54.89 -6.75 -13.25
CA SER A 304 -55.77 -6.33 -14.36
C SER A 304 -56.19 -7.46 -15.30
N LEU A 305 -55.47 -8.59 -15.30
CA LEU A 305 -55.84 -9.81 -16.02
C LEU A 305 -56.84 -10.69 -15.26
N VAL A 306 -56.96 -10.52 -13.93
CA VAL A 306 -57.90 -11.27 -13.08
C VAL A 306 -59.28 -10.59 -13.03
N GLU A 307 -59.35 -9.26 -13.13
CA GLU A 307 -60.62 -8.51 -13.17
C GLU A 307 -61.31 -8.50 -14.55
N ALA A 308 -60.65 -9.01 -15.60
CA ALA A 308 -61.17 -9.07 -16.97
C ALA A 308 -61.81 -10.43 -17.35
N LYS A 309 -62.13 -11.27 -16.38
CA LYS A 309 -62.83 -12.57 -16.54
C LYS A 309 -64.18 -12.57 -15.86
#